data_AF-A0A2A7B073-F1
#
_entry.id   AF-A0A2A7B073-F1
#
_cell.length_a   1.000
_cell.length_b   1.000
_cell.length_c   1.000
_cell.angle_alpha   90.00
_cell.angle_beta   90.00
_cell.angle_gamma   90.00
#
_symmetry.space_group_name_H-M   'P 1'
#
loop_
_entity.id
_entity.type
_entity.pdbx_description
1 polymer ?
#
loop_
_entity_poly.entity_id
_entity_poly.type
_entity_poly.pdbx_seq_one_letter_code
_entity_poly.pdbx_strand_id
1 'polypeptide(L)' 'MPEYHVLRIDEQLYGCEELPAGQPVLCDVTLTDAAGAARILPYPDRELTCLGIDEGDTVCLLPDGTLHKL' A
#
# COMPACT_ATOMS: atom_id res chain seq x y z
N MET A 1 12.98 -11.73 -3.05
CA MET A 1 11.66 -11.38 -2.47
C MET A 1 10.71 -11.22 -3.64
N PRO A 2 9.41 -11.57 -3.51
CA PRO A 2 8.49 -11.43 -4.63
C PRO A 2 8.34 -9.95 -5.01
N GLU A 3 8.55 -9.66 -6.29
CA GLU A 3 8.36 -8.34 -6.89
C GLU A 3 6.89 -8.16 -7.29
N TYR A 4 6.36 -6.97 -7.02
CA TYR A 4 5.00 -6.60 -7.31
C TYR A 4 4.95 -5.25 -8.02
N HIS A 5 3.96 -5.08 -8.89
CA HIS A 5 3.60 -3.77 -9.44
C HIS A 5 2.44 -3.18 -8.65
N VAL A 6 2.58 -1.93 -8.24
CA VAL A 6 1.49 -1.15 -7.63
C VAL A 6 0.52 -0.76 -8.73
N LEU A 7 -0.67 -1.35 -8.75
CA LEU A 7 -1.69 -1.06 -9.75
C LEU A 7 -2.55 0.14 -9.37
N ARG A 8 -2.88 0.27 -8.08
CA ARG A 8 -3.77 1.31 -7.56
C ARG A 8 -3.50 1.57 -6.08
N ILE A 9 -3.65 2.82 -5.67
CA ILE A 9 -3.67 3.24 -4.27
C ILE A 9 -4.98 4.00 -4.03
N ASP A 10 -5.80 3.53 -3.08
CA ASP A 10 -7.10 4.14 -2.76
C ASP A 10 -7.16 4.47 -1.27
N GLU A 11 -7.32 5.74 -0.90
CA GLU A 11 -7.47 6.14 0.50
C GLU A 11 -8.74 5.51 1.10
N GLN A 12 -8.59 4.80 2.22
CA GLN A 12 -9.74 4.22 2.90
C GLN A 12 -10.63 5.33 3.49
N LEU A 13 -11.92 5.28 3.18
CA LEU A 13 -12.88 6.26 3.68
C LEU A 13 -13.29 5.90 5.11
N TYR A 14 -12.85 6.69 6.08
CA TYR A 14 -13.34 6.68 7.45
C TYR A 14 -14.57 7.58 7.50
N GLY A 15 -15.77 6.99 7.51
CA GLY A 15 -17.08 7.63 7.28
C GLY A 15 -17.28 9.07 7.82
N CYS A 16 -18.16 9.24 8.81
CA CYS A 16 -18.38 10.57 9.42
C CYS A 16 -17.69 10.69 10.79
N GLU A 17 -17.14 9.59 11.30
CA GLU A 17 -16.43 9.55 12.58
C GLU A 17 -14.97 9.96 12.37
N GLU A 18 -14.48 10.84 13.23
CA GLU A 18 -13.06 11.22 13.22
C GLU A 18 -12.20 9.98 13.50
N LEU A 19 -11.10 9.85 12.76
CA LEU A 19 -10.08 8.84 13.06
C LEU A 19 -9.60 8.99 14.51
N PRO A 20 -9.59 7.91 15.31
CA PRO A 20 -9.10 7.98 16.67
C PRO A 20 -7.66 8.52 16.71
N ALA A 21 -7.37 9.35 17.70
CA ALA A 21 -6.04 9.96 17.83
C ALA A 21 -4.94 8.90 17.85
N GLY A 22 -3.98 9.05 16.93
CA GLY A 22 -2.85 8.13 16.78
C GLY A 22 -3.09 6.95 15.83
N GLN A 23 -4.29 6.79 15.26
CA GLN A 23 -4.49 5.84 14.17
C GLN A 23 -3.99 6.42 12.84
N PRO A 24 -3.25 5.65 12.04
CA PRO A 24 -2.85 6.09 10.71
C PRO A 24 -4.05 6.09 9.75
N VAL A 25 -4.05 7.04 8.82
CA VAL A 25 -4.84 6.93 7.59
C VAL A 25 -4.26 5.77 6.79
N LEU A 26 -5.11 4.85 6.36
CA LEU A 26 -4.72 3.72 5.53
C LEU A 26 -5.18 3.92 4.09
N CYS A 27 -4.40 3.38 3.15
CA CYS A 27 -4.78 3.19 1.76
C CYS A 27 -4.87 1.70 1.46
N ASP A 28 -5.83 1.32 0.62
CA ASP A 28 -5.86 0.01 -0.03
C ASP A 28 -4.90 0.01 -1.22
N VAL A 29 -3.79 -0.69 -1.08
CA VAL A 29 -2.78 -0.84 -2.13
C VAL A 29 -3.07 -2.12 -2.90
N THR A 30 -3.36 -1.98 -4.19
CA THR A 30 -3.54 -3.12 -5.10
C THR A 30 -2.19 -3.45 -5.74
N LEU A 31 -1.68 -4.65 -5.48
CA LEU A 31 -0.44 -5.17 -6.03
C LEU A 31 -0.73 -6.28 -7.03
N THR A 32 0.05 -6.36 -8.10
CA THR A 32 0.03 -7.50 -9.03
C THR A 32 1.41 -8.13 -9.12
N ASP A 33 1.46 -9.47 -9.09
CA ASP A 33 2.69 -10.21 -9.31
C ASP A 33 2.99 -10.44 -10.79
N ALA A 34 4.15 -11.03 -11.09
CA ALA A 34 4.56 -11.36 -12.46
C ALA A 34 3.63 -12.36 -13.17
N ALA A 35 2.81 -13.12 -12.44
CA ALA A 35 1.80 -14.03 -13.01
C ALA A 35 0.46 -13.32 -13.26
N GLY A 36 0.34 -12.03 -12.93
CA GLY A 36 -0.88 -11.24 -13.08
C GLY A 36 -1.86 -11.42 -11.92
N ALA A 37 -1.51 -12.15 -10.85
CA ALA A 37 -2.39 -12.29 -9.70
C ALA A 37 -2.40 -11.01 -8.89
N ALA A 38 -3.60 -10.49 -8.62
CA ALA A 38 -3.80 -9.28 -7.84
C ALA A 38 -4.01 -9.61 -6.35
N ARG A 39 -3.50 -8.75 -5.49
CA ARG A 39 -3.75 -8.75 -4.05
C ARG A 39 -3.96 -7.33 -3.57
N ILE A 40 -4.78 -7.17 -2.53
CA ILE A 40 -5.00 -5.88 -1.88
C ILE A 40 -4.43 -5.98 -0.46
N LEU A 41 -3.69 -4.96 -0.03
CA LEU A 41 -3.27 -4.82 1.36
C LEU A 41 -3.54 -3.40 1.86
N PRO A 42 -4.00 -3.24 3.11
CA PRO A 42 -4.03 -1.94 3.76
C PRO A 42 -2.59 -1.51 4.08
N TYR A 43 -2.25 -0.26 3.81
CA TYR A 43 -0.93 0.31 4.12
C TYR A 43 -1.05 1.76 4.62
N PRO A 44 -0.25 2.20 5.59
CA PRO A 44 -0.31 3.59 6.07
C PRO A 44 0.05 4.59 4.97
N ASP A 45 -0.85 5.54 4.70
CA ASP A 45 -0.69 6.59 3.68
C ASP A 45 0.64 7.36 3.86
N ARG A 46 0.88 7.80 5.09
CA ARG A 46 2.11 8.52 5.44
C ARG A 46 3.37 7.71 5.16
N GLU A 47 3.30 6.39 5.29
CA GLU A 47 4.45 5.53 5.02
C GLU A 47 4.69 5.35 3.51
N LEU A 48 3.63 5.20 2.70
CA LEU A 48 3.74 5.23 1.23
C LEU A 48 4.41 6.52 0.76
N THR A 49 3.97 7.66 1.30
CA THR A 49 4.56 8.99 1.02
C THR A 49 6.03 9.06 1.43
N CYS A 50 6.39 8.57 2.63
CA CYS A 50 7.78 8.54 3.10
C CYS A 50 8.69 7.64 2.26
N LEU A 51 8.15 6.53 1.75
CA LEU A 51 8.86 5.59 0.89
C LEU A 51 8.88 6.03 -0.59
N GLY A 52 8.09 7.05 -0.94
CA GLY A 52 7.91 7.54 -2.30
C GLY A 52 7.32 6.48 -3.23
N ILE A 53 6.35 5.71 -2.73
CA ILE A 53 5.63 4.67 -3.49
C ILE A 53 4.35 5.25 -4.07
N ASP A 54 4.23 5.15 -5.39
CA ASP A 54 3.12 5.63 -6.19
C ASP A 54 2.55 4.51 -7.09
N GLU A 55 1.41 4.77 -7.70
CA GLU A 55 0.84 3.88 -8.73
C GLU A 55 1.81 3.72 -9.92
N GLY A 56 1.99 2.49 -10.38
CA GLY A 56 2.92 2.12 -11.45
C GLY A 56 4.30 1.69 -10.97
N ASP A 57 4.64 1.92 -9.69
CA ASP A 57 5.93 1.50 -9.16
C ASP A 57 6.07 -0.02 -9.04
N THR A 58 7.33 -0.47 -9.03
CA THR A 58 7.68 -1.83 -8.64
C THR A 58 8.18 -1.84 -7.20
N VAL A 59 7.65 -2.75 -6.41
CA VAL A 59 7.94 -2.89 -4.98
C VAL A 59 8.23 -4.35 -4.62
N CYS A 60 9.01 -4.55 -3.57
CA CYS A 60 9.10 -5.82 -2.85
C CYS A 60 8.20 -5.77 -1.61
N LEU A 61 7.41 -6.82 -1.40
CA LEU A 61 6.72 -7.05 -0.12
C LEU A 61 7.61 -7.90 0.78
N LEU A 62 8.03 -7.34 1.91
CA LEU A 62 8.86 -8.01 2.90
C LEU A 62 8.03 -8.97 3.78
N PRO A 63 8.65 -9.98 4.42
CA PRO A 63 7.93 -10.93 5.27
C PRO A 63 7.23 -10.32 6.48
N ASP A 64 7.65 -9.13 6.92
CA ASP A 64 7.02 -8.37 8.01
C ASP A 64 5.83 -7.53 7.56
N GLY A 65 5.51 -7.54 6.26
CA GLY A 65 4.40 -6.81 5.66
C GLY A 65 4.76 -5.41 5.13
N THR A 66 6.02 -4.98 5.25
CA THR A 66 6.46 -3.67 4.75
C THR A 66 6.75 -3.70 3.24
N LEU A 67 6.56 -2.55 2.59
CA LEU A 67 6.88 -2.36 1.18
C LEU A 67 8.24 -1.69 1.01
N HIS A 68 8.99 -2.11 -0.01
CA HIS A 68 10.24 -1.49 -0.41
C HIS A 68 10.20 -1.18 -1.91
N LYS A 69 10.31 0.10 -2.28
CA LYS A 69 10.42 0.52 -3.68
C LYS A 69 11.75 0.06 -4.28
N LEU A 70 11.69 -0.47 -5.50
CA LEU A 70 12.85 -0.97 -6.25
C LEU A 70 13.52 0.09 -7.11
#